data_AF-A0A9X8VIQ2-F1
#
_entry.id   AF-A0A9X8VIQ2-F1
#
_cell.length_a   1.000
_cell.length_b   1.000
_cell.length_c   1.000
_cell.angle_alpha   90.00
_cell.angle_beta   90.00
_cell.angle_gamma   90.00
#
_symmetry.space_group_name_H-M   'P 1'
#
loop_
_entity.id
_entity.type
_entity.pdbx_description
1 polymer ?
#
loop_
_entity_poly.entity_id
_entity_poly.type
_entity_poly.pdbx_seq_one_letter_code
_entity_poly.pdbx_strand_id
1 'polypeptide(L)' 'MSITMSDSAAQRVQAFLTNRGKGLGLRLGVRTSGCSGMAYVLEFVDEANDDDIVFEDKGIKVIIDGKSLVYLD' A
#
# COMPACT_ATOMS: atom_id res chain seq x y z
N MET A 1 -14.34 4.16 -3.22
CA MET A 1 -13.39 4.39 -4.34
C MET A 1 -12.47 5.58 -4.11
N SER A 2 -11.80 5.65 -2.97
CA SER A 2 -10.67 6.58 -2.82
C SER A 2 -9.79 6.14 -1.67
N ILE A 3 -8.69 5.47 -2.00
CA ILE A 3 -7.61 5.25 -1.05
C ILE A 3 -6.69 6.44 -1.15
N THR A 4 -6.52 7.12 -0.02
CA THR A 4 -5.82 8.39 0.07
C THR A 4 -4.77 8.32 1.17
N MET A 5 -3.80 9.21 1.09
CA MET A 5 -2.77 9.40 2.09
C MET A 5 -2.85 10.80 2.68
N SER A 6 -2.51 10.93 3.95
CA SER A 6 -2.21 12.26 4.51
C SER A 6 -0.90 12.78 3.92
N ASP A 7 -0.70 14.10 3.97
CA ASP A 7 0.57 14.71 3.56
C ASP A 7 1.77 14.15 4.34
N SER A 8 1.60 13.97 5.66
CA SER A 8 2.63 13.40 6.52
C SER A 8 2.98 11.96 6.16
N ALA A 9 1.98 11.13 5.80
CA ALA A 9 2.21 9.77 5.36
C ALA A 9 2.95 9.74 4.01
N ALA A 10 2.53 10.57 3.05
CA ALA A 10 3.16 10.64 1.74
C ALA A 10 4.63 11.06 1.86
N GLN A 11 4.93 12.11 2.64
CA GLN A 11 6.30 12.54 2.91
C GLN A 11 7.14 11.43 3.57
N ARG A 12 6.56 10.70 4.53
CA ARG A 12 7.24 9.62 5.23
C ARG A 12 7.58 8.46 4.29
N VAL A 13 6.62 8.04 3.46
CA VAL A 13 6.82 6.97 2.48
C VAL A 13 7.83 7.39 1.41
N GLN A 14 7.75 8.62 0.92
CA GLN A 14 8.71 9.16 -0.04
C GLN A 14 10.13 9.19 0.51
N ALA A 15 10.31 9.59 1.78
CA ALA A 15 11.60 9.58 2.44
C ALA A 15 12.16 8.15 2.55
N PHE A 16 11.32 7.17 2.89
CA PHE A 16 11.75 5.76 2.94
C PHE A 16 12.12 5.19 1.58
N LEU A 17 11.34 5.48 0.53
CA LEU A 17 11.66 5.05 -0.85
C LEU A 17 12.96 5.68 -1.35
N THR A 18 13.15 6.98 -1.08
CA THR A 18 14.39 7.71 -1.41
C THR A 18 15.59 7.09 -0.70
N ASN A 19 15.47 6.83 0.61
CA ASN A 19 16.55 6.21 1.39
C ASN A 19 16.84 4.77 0.97
N ARG A 20 15.83 4.02 0.53
CA ARG A 20 15.98 2.67 -0.01
C ARG A 20 16.65 2.68 -1.39
N GLY A 21 16.56 3.79 -2.13
CA GLY A 21 17.13 3.96 -3.47
C GLY A 21 16.41 3.19 -4.57
N LYS A 22 15.37 2.42 -4.23
CA LYS A 22 14.52 1.65 -5.15
C LYS A 22 13.17 1.34 -4.51
N GLY A 23 12.18 1.05 -5.35
CA GLY A 23 10.83 0.67 -4.94
C GLY A 23 9.79 1.37 -5.83
N LEU A 24 8.81 0.61 -6.28
CA LEU A 24 7.67 1.11 -7.05
C LEU A 24 6.72 1.93 -6.16
N GLY A 25 6.51 1.49 -4.92
CA GLY A 25 5.55 2.13 -4.02
C GLY A 25 5.32 1.35 -2.73
N LEU A 26 4.15 1.57 -2.12
CA LEU A 26 3.72 0.93 -0.88
C LEU A 26 2.54 0.01 -1.14
N ARG A 27 2.64 -1.25 -0.74
CA ARG A 27 1.53 -2.18 -0.71
C ARG A 27 0.72 -2.00 0.57
N LEU A 28 -0.60 -1.89 0.41
CA LEU A 28 -1.56 -1.94 1.49
C LEU A 28 -2.41 -3.21 1.32
N GLY A 29 -2.37 -4.08 2.32
CA GLY A 29 -3.12 -5.33 2.32
C GLY A 29 -3.78 -5.62 3.66
N VAL A 30 -4.58 -6.67 3.70
CA VAL A 30 -5.22 -7.16 4.93
C VAL A 30 -4.87 -8.62 5.13
N ARG A 31 -4.47 -8.99 6.35
CA ARG A 31 -4.24 -10.38 6.74
C ARG A 31 -5.08 -10.77 7.94
N THR A 32 -5.39 -12.05 8.07
CA THR A 32 -6.05 -12.59 9.26
C THR A 32 -5.15 -12.49 10.49
N SER A 33 -5.71 -12.11 11.63
CA SER A 33 -5.01 -11.98 12.90
C SER A 33 -5.88 -12.49 14.05
N GLY A 34 -5.41 -13.51 14.79
CA GLY A 34 -6.16 -14.15 15.87
C GLY A 34 -7.31 -15.03 15.36
N CYS A 35 -8.30 -15.29 16.23
CA CYS A 35 -9.40 -16.23 15.93
C CYS A 35 -10.41 -15.68 14.91
N SER A 36 -10.58 -14.36 14.82
CA SER A 36 -11.58 -13.73 13.94
C SER A 36 -11.21 -12.30 13.52
N GLY A 37 -9.97 -11.87 13.79
CA GLY A 37 -9.53 -10.51 13.52
C GLY A 37 -8.84 -10.37 12.17
N MET A 38 -8.67 -9.12 11.75
CA MET A 38 -7.90 -8.73 10.58
C MET A 38 -6.89 -7.64 10.96
N ALA A 39 -5.76 -7.59 10.27
CA ALA A 39 -4.72 -6.60 10.47
C ALA A 39 -4.24 -6.06 9.13
N TYR A 40 -3.94 -4.75 9.10
CA TYR A 40 -3.31 -4.13 7.94
C TYR A 40 -1.86 -4.57 7.79
N VAL A 41 -1.45 -4.67 6.53
CA VAL A 41 -0.08 -4.95 6.12
C VAL A 41 0.39 -3.79 5.26
N LEU A 42 1.57 -3.26 5.58
CA LEU A 42 2.24 -2.19 4.86
C LEU A 42 3.63 -2.66 4.46
N GLU A 43 3.90 -2.73 3.16
CA GLU A 43 5.17 -3.24 2.64
C GLU A 43 5.66 -2.41 1.46
N PHE A 44 6.95 -2.13 1.37
CA PHE A 44 7.50 -1.55 0.14
C PHE A 44 7.55 -2.63 -0.94
N VAL A 45 7.08 -2.29 -2.13
CA VAL A 45 7.10 -3.18 -3.28
C VAL A 45 7.99 -2.62 -4.37
N ASP A 46 8.77 -3.49 -4.99
CA ASP A 46 9.65 -3.12 -6.11
C ASP A 46 8.89 -3.27 -7.46
N GLU A 47 7.88 -4.14 -7.53
CA GLU A 47 7.07 -4.44 -8.73
C GLU A 47 5.59 -4.70 -8.34
N ALA A 48 4.67 -4.56 -9.31
CA ALA A 48 3.25 -4.90 -9.16
C ALA A 48 2.94 -6.22 -9.89
N ASN A 49 2.02 -7.00 -9.32
CA ASN A 49 1.51 -8.23 -9.89
C ASN A 49 0.29 -7.97 -10.79
N ASP A 50 -0.08 -8.93 -11.62
CA ASP A 50 -1.21 -8.81 -12.55
C ASP A 50 -2.57 -8.63 -11.86
N ASP A 51 -2.71 -9.13 -10.63
CA ASP A 51 -3.92 -9.05 -9.81
C ASP A 51 -3.93 -7.85 -8.85
N ASP A 52 -2.92 -6.98 -8.96
CA ASP A 52 -2.85 -5.76 -8.18
C ASP A 52 -3.62 -4.61 -8.82
N ILE A 53 -4.19 -3.80 -7.95
CA ILE A 53 -4.81 -2.54 -8.29
C ILE A 53 -3.90 -1.43 -7.76
N VAL A 54 -3.47 -0.55 -8.66
CA VAL A 54 -2.54 0.52 -8.34
C VAL A 54 -3.30 1.83 -8.28
N PHE A 55 -3.27 2.45 -7.10
CA PHE A 55 -3.73 3.82 -6.89
C PHE A 55 -2.52 4.75 -6.84
N GLU A 56 -2.72 6.01 -7.20
CA GLU A 56 -1.69 7.04 -7.05
C GLU A 56 -2.26 8.20 -6.25
N ASP A 57 -1.60 8.54 -5.13
CA ASP A 57 -1.94 9.72 -4.35
C ASP A 57 -0.66 10.45 -3.93
N LYS A 58 -0.65 11.77 -4.11
CA LYS A 58 0.50 12.65 -3.78
C LYS A 58 1.84 12.15 -4.37
N GLY A 59 1.81 11.53 -5.55
CA GLY A 59 2.99 10.99 -6.23
C GLY A 59 3.53 9.68 -5.66
N ILE A 60 2.78 9.03 -4.74
CA ILE A 60 3.09 7.71 -4.21
C ILE A 60 2.13 6.70 -4.81
N LYS A 61 2.68 5.60 -5.32
CA LYS A 61 1.88 4.45 -5.77
C LYS A 61 1.50 3.61 -4.56
N VAL A 62 0.19 3.39 -4.40
CA VAL A 62 -0.39 2.48 -3.40
C VAL A 62 -0.90 1.25 -4.13
N ILE A 63 -0.29 0.10 -3.84
CA ILE A 63 -0.56 -1.18 -4.50
C ILE A 63 -1.43 -2.02 -3.59
N ILE A 64 -2.52 -2.59 -4.10
CA ILE A 64 -3.46 -3.38 -3.31
C ILE A 64 -3.83 -4.62 -4.10
N ASP A 65 -3.69 -5.80 -3.49
CA ASP A 65 -4.15 -7.02 -4.13
C ASP A 65 -5.68 -7.05 -4.18
N GLY A 66 -6.24 -7.62 -5.25
CA GLY A 66 -7.69 -7.63 -5.45
C GLY A 66 -8.50 -8.26 -4.30
N LYS A 67 -7.91 -9.19 -3.53
CA LYS A 67 -8.59 -9.80 -2.37
C LYS A 67 -8.67 -8.83 -1.20
N SER A 68 -7.60 -8.09 -0.93
CA SER A 68 -7.56 -7.05 0.09
C SER A 68 -8.46 -5.86 -0.24
N LEU A 69 -8.63 -5.53 -1.53
CA LEU A 69 -9.44 -4.38 -1.93
C LEU A 69 -10.88 -4.45 -1.43
N VAL A 70 -11.48 -5.65 -1.38
CA VAL A 70 -12.85 -5.88 -0.87
C VAL A 70 -13.03 -5.40 0.58
N TYR A 71 -11.93 -5.32 1.35
CA TYR A 71 -11.93 -4.88 2.73
C TYR A 71 -11.47 -3.43 2.93
N LEU A 72 -10.93 -2.80 1.88
CA LEU A 72 -10.20 -1.53 1.97
C LEU A 72 -10.90 -0.35 1.26
N ASP A 73 -11.88 -0.61 0.40
CA ASP A 73 -12.63 0.42 -0.34
C ASP A 73 -13.94 0.88 0.33
#